data_AF-A0A7C2YUE5-F1
#
_entry.id   AF-A0A7C2YUE5-F1
#
_cell.length_a   1.000
_cell.length_b   1.000
_cell.length_c   1.000
_cell.angle_alpha   90.00
_cell.angle_beta   90.00
_cell.angle_gamma   90.00
#
_symmetry.space_group_name_H-M   'P 1'
#
loop_
_entity.id
_entity.type
_entity.pdbx_description
1 polymer ?
#
loop_
_entity_poly.entity_id
_entity_poly.type
_entity_poly.pdbx_seq_one_letter_code
_entity_poly.pdbx_strand_id
1 'polypeptide(L)'
;MSEPCLPPLARPHLWEMEGYEPIDPPEVVARELGLPPEAIVKLDGNENPYGPSPRAREALARLDSLHLYPDPWQRQLRRALAERLGIDEAH
;
A
#
# COMPACT_ATOMS: atom_id res chain seq x y z
N MET A 1 38.57 25.73 -4.57
CA MET A 1 38.52 24.79 -5.71
C MET A 1 37.09 24.32 -5.80
N SER A 2 36.41 24.66 -6.89
CA SER A 2 35.00 24.35 -7.16
C SER A 2 34.81 22.86 -7.40
N GLU A 3 33.91 22.23 -6.64
CA GLU A 3 33.38 20.92 -7.03
C GLU A 3 32.59 21.08 -8.35
N PRO A 4 32.74 20.17 -9.32
CA PRO A 4 31.91 20.19 -10.50
C PRO A 4 30.48 19.81 -10.09
N CYS A 5 29.56 20.77 -10.19
CA CYS A 5 28.12 20.55 -10.06
C CYS A 5 27.71 19.60 -11.19
N LEU A 6 27.59 18.31 -10.89
CA LEU A 6 27.04 17.33 -11.81
C LEU A 6 25.65 17.84 -12.26
N PRO A 7 25.29 17.71 -13.55
CA PRO A 7 23.94 18.02 -13.98
C PRO A 7 22.95 17.14 -13.19
N PRO A 8 21.76 17.66 -12.85
CA PRO A 8 20.77 16.89 -12.11
C PRO A 8 20.52 15.55 -12.83
N LEU A 9 20.80 14.44 -12.13
CA LEU A 9 20.61 13.08 -12.65
C LEU A 9 19.14 12.76 -12.93
N ALA A 10 18.23 13.55 -12.35
CA ALA A 10 16.80 13.46 -12.52
C ALA A 10 16.29 14.49 -13.55
N ARG A 11 15.20 14.15 -14.25
CA ARG A 11 14.54 15.05 -15.22
C ARG A 11 14.10 16.34 -14.51
N PRO A 12 14.22 17.53 -15.16
CA PRO A 12 13.93 18.83 -14.52
C PRO A 12 12.59 18.92 -13.79
N HIS A 13 11.50 18.41 -14.41
CA HIS A 13 10.16 18.46 -13.80
C HIS A 13 10.03 17.67 -12.49
N LEU A 14 10.93 16.73 -12.20
CA LEU A 14 10.91 15.99 -10.93
C LEU A 14 11.37 16.88 -9.76
N TRP A 15 12.17 17.91 -10.03
CA TRP A 15 12.57 18.89 -9.01
C TRP A 15 11.50 19.94 -8.74
N GLU A 16 10.57 20.11 -9.67
CA GLU A 16 9.43 21.02 -9.55
C GLU A 16 8.26 20.38 -8.81
N MET A 17 8.25 19.05 -8.65
CA MET A 17 7.24 18.35 -7.87
C MET A 17 7.47 18.56 -6.38
N GLU A 18 6.40 18.89 -5.65
CA GLU A 18 6.42 18.84 -4.20
C GLU A 18 6.68 17.41 -3.73
N GLY A 19 7.47 17.27 -2.66
CA GLY A 19 7.75 15.98 -2.04
C GLY A 19 6.49 15.35 -1.46
N TYR A 20 6.43 14.03 -1.47
CA TYR A 20 5.36 13.31 -0.77
C TYR A 20 5.56 13.40 0.74
N GLU A 21 4.55 13.92 1.44
CA GLU A 21 4.48 13.90 2.90
C GLU A 21 3.72 12.65 3.35
N PRO A 22 4.39 11.69 4.03
CA PRO A 22 3.72 10.51 4.54
C PRO A 22 2.85 10.85 5.76
N ILE A 23 1.78 10.09 5.96
CA ILE A 23 0.97 10.17 7.18
C ILE A 23 1.67 9.39 8.29
N ASP A 24 1.73 9.98 9.47
CA ASP A 24 2.31 9.33 10.64
C ASP A 24 1.42 8.19 11.16
N PRO A 25 2.01 7.04 11.55
CA PRO A 25 1.29 5.96 12.20
C PRO A 25 0.64 6.41 13.52
N PRO A 26 -0.49 5.80 13.93
CA PRO A 26 -1.15 6.11 15.21
C PRO A 26 -0.21 6.10 16.42
N GLU A 27 0.79 5.21 16.44
CA GLU A 27 1.76 5.08 17.52
C GLU A 27 2.69 6.30 17.62
N VAL A 28 3.03 6.92 16.49
CA VAL A 28 3.83 8.15 16.43
C VAL A 28 3.01 9.32 16.95
N VAL A 29 1.79 9.47 16.45
CA VAL A 29 0.83 10.50 16.89
C VAL A 29 0.54 10.39 18.39
N ALA A 30 0.33 9.17 18.90
CA ALA A 30 0.09 8.92 20.33
C ALA A 30 1.25 9.44 21.20
N ARG A 31 2.48 9.13 20.79
CA ARG A 31 3.70 9.55 21.50
C ARG A 31 3.84 11.07 21.52
N GLU A 32 3.58 11.74 20.40
CA GLU A 32 3.69 13.20 20.30
C GLU A 32 2.64 13.92 21.16
N LEU A 33 1.44 13.35 21.25
CA LEU A 33 0.36 13.88 22.08
C LEU A 33 0.45 13.47 23.56
N GLY A 34 1.41 12.61 23.93
CA GLY A 34 1.53 12.08 25.28
C GLY A 34 0.35 11.20 25.70
N LEU A 35 -0.31 10.56 24.73
CA LEU A 35 -1.47 9.71 24.91
C LEU A 35 -1.10 8.22 24.82
N PRO A 36 -1.88 7.33 25.46
CA PRO A 36 -1.76 5.91 25.17
C PRO A 36 -2.17 5.64 23.71
N PRO A 37 -1.49 4.72 22.97
CA PRO A 37 -1.82 4.41 21.59
C PRO A 37 -3.30 4.03 21.37
N GLU A 38 -3.91 3.38 22.36
CA GLU A 38 -5.31 2.95 22.32
C GLU A 38 -6.31 4.12 22.36
N ALA A 39 -5.86 5.34 22.73
CA ALA A 39 -6.68 6.55 22.66
C ALA A 39 -6.73 7.17 21.26
N ILE A 40 -5.90 6.69 20.32
CA ILE A 40 -5.90 7.19 18.94
C ILE A 40 -6.95 6.43 18.12
N VAL A 41 -7.94 7.18 17.62
CA VAL A 41 -8.95 6.67 16.70
C VAL A 41 -8.59 7.11 15.28
N LYS A 42 -8.17 6.15 14.45
CA LYS A 42 -7.76 6.40 13.06
C LYS A 42 -8.98 6.43 12.13
N LEU A 43 -9.19 7.56 11.44
CA LEU A 43 -10.34 7.80 10.53
C LEU A 43 -9.94 8.50 9.22
N ASP A 44 -8.66 8.45 8.86
CA ASP A 44 -8.03 9.21 7.77
C ASP A 44 -7.67 8.37 6.53
N GLY A 45 -7.82 7.04 6.59
CA GLY A 45 -7.34 6.11 5.55
C GLY A 45 -8.41 5.37 4.75
N ASN A 46 -9.71 5.65 4.97
CA ASN A 46 -10.84 4.86 4.42
C ASN A 46 -10.72 3.35 4.69
N GLU A 47 -10.07 2.97 5.78
CA GLU A 47 -9.85 1.58 6.17
C GLU A 47 -11.16 0.94 6.64
N ASN A 48 -11.26 -0.39 6.48
CA ASN A 48 -12.39 -1.13 7.01
C ASN A 48 -12.19 -1.38 8.53
N PRO A 49 -13.00 -0.79 9.42
CA PRO A 49 -12.83 -0.93 10.87
C PRO A 49 -13.08 -2.34 11.39
N TYR A 50 -13.69 -3.23 10.58
CA TYR A 50 -13.94 -4.63 10.93
C TYR A 50 -12.78 -5.56 10.54
N GLY A 51 -11.74 -5.02 9.91
CA GLY A 51 -10.62 -5.80 9.39
C GLY A 51 -10.98 -6.63 8.15
N PRO A 52 -10.07 -7.51 7.70
CA PRO A 52 -10.27 -8.33 6.50
C PRO A 52 -11.30 -9.43 6.72
N SER A 53 -11.86 -9.97 5.63
CA SER A 53 -12.74 -11.15 5.66
C SER A 53 -12.06 -12.34 6.39
N PRO A 54 -12.79 -13.13 7.20
CA PRO A 54 -12.25 -14.35 7.82
C PRO A 54 -11.64 -15.32 6.80
N ARG A 55 -12.25 -15.44 5.61
CA ARG A 55 -11.76 -16.29 4.52
C ARG A 55 -10.41 -15.80 3.97
N ALA A 56 -10.21 -14.48 3.93
CA ALA A 56 -8.95 -13.89 3.49
C ALA A 56 -7.84 -14.13 4.52
N ARG A 57 -8.13 -13.97 5.82
CA ARG A 57 -7.18 -14.27 6.90
C ARG A 57 -6.71 -15.72 6.86
N GLU A 58 -7.64 -16.64 6.68
CA GLU A 58 -7.32 -18.07 6.59
C GLU A 58 -6.48 -18.41 5.37
N ALA A 59 -6.77 -17.80 4.20
CA ALA A 59 -5.96 -18.00 3.00
C ALA A 59 -4.53 -17.47 3.17
N LEU A 60 -4.37 -16.28 3.76
CA LEU A 60 -3.06 -15.68 4.05
C LEU A 60 -2.25 -16.51 5.04
N ALA A 61 -2.90 -17.07 6.07
CA ALA A 61 -2.23 -17.89 7.08
C ALA A 61 -1.66 -19.20 6.54
N ARG A 62 -2.08 -19.64 5.34
CA ARG A 62 -1.62 -20.87 4.67
C ARG A 62 -0.62 -20.60 3.55
N LEU A 63 -0.15 -19.36 3.41
CA LEU A 63 0.67 -18.96 2.28
C LEU A 63 2.14 -19.31 2.51
N ASP A 64 2.58 -20.45 1.97
CA ASP A 64 3.97 -20.92 2.09
C ASP A 64 4.90 -20.42 0.96
N SER A 65 4.33 -19.83 -0.09
CA SER A 65 5.02 -19.48 -1.33
C SER A 65 5.44 -18.01 -1.44
N LEU A 66 5.53 -17.27 -0.33
CA LEU A 66 5.88 -15.83 -0.32
C LEU A 66 7.23 -15.49 -0.99
N HIS A 67 8.12 -16.46 -1.11
CA HIS A 67 9.43 -16.33 -1.76
C HIS A 67 9.38 -16.54 -3.28
N LEU A 68 8.23 -16.93 -3.83
CA LEU A 68 8.03 -17.17 -5.25
C LEU A 68 7.25 -16.01 -5.88
N TYR A 69 7.67 -15.59 -7.07
CA TYR A 69 6.89 -14.64 -7.84
C TYR A 69 5.51 -15.23 -8.17
N PRO A 70 4.42 -14.44 -8.03
CA PRO A 70 3.08 -14.89 -8.39
C PRO A 70 2.92 -14.99 -9.91
N ASP A 71 1.79 -15.55 -10.36
CA ASP A 71 1.41 -15.53 -11.77
C ASP A 71 1.41 -14.08 -12.30
N PRO A 72 2.30 -13.72 -13.26
CA PRO A 72 2.42 -12.34 -13.73
C PRO A 72 1.15 -11.83 -14.41
N TRP A 73 0.29 -12.74 -14.87
CA TRP A 73 -0.98 -12.42 -15.54
C TRP A 73 -2.18 -12.43 -14.60
N GLN A 74 -2.02 -12.84 -13.34
CA GLN A 74 -3.08 -12.86 -12.32
C GLN A 74 -4.33 -13.63 -12.78
N ARG A 75 -4.17 -14.69 -13.59
CA ARG A 75 -5.26 -15.37 -14.31
C ARG A 75 -6.38 -15.85 -13.38
N GLN A 76 -6.01 -16.42 -12.24
CA GLN A 76 -7.00 -16.91 -11.26
C GLN A 76 -7.86 -15.77 -10.69
N LEU A 77 -7.25 -14.62 -10.38
CA LEU A 77 -7.98 -13.46 -9.86
C LEU A 77 -8.89 -12.86 -10.93
N ARG A 78 -8.38 -12.71 -12.16
CA ARG A 78 -9.17 -12.21 -13.30
C ARG A 78 -10.41 -13.05 -13.55
N ARG A 79 -10.28 -14.38 -13.60
CA ARG A 79 -11.42 -15.30 -13.74
C ARG A 79 -12.47 -15.12 -12.65
N ALA A 80 -12.03 -15.11 -11.38
CA ALA A 80 -12.94 -14.96 -10.25
C ALA A 80 -13.70 -13.62 -10.27
N LEU A 81 -13.04 -12.54 -10.69
CA LEU A 81 -13.67 -11.23 -10.84
C LEU A 81 -14.64 -11.19 -12.03
N ALA A 82 -14.25 -11.74 -13.18
CA ALA A 82 -15.08 -11.83 -14.37
C ALA A 82 -16.39 -12.58 -14.09
N GLU A 83 -16.31 -13.75 -13.45
CA GLU A 83 -17.47 -14.53 -13.00
C GLU A 83 -18.35 -13.74 -12.02
N ARG A 84 -17.73 -13.04 -11.05
CA ARG A 84 -18.47 -12.30 -10.01
C ARG A 84 -19.19 -11.07 -10.56
N LEU A 85 -18.61 -10.43 -11.57
CA LEU A 85 -19.10 -9.18 -12.17
C LEU A 85 -19.94 -9.43 -13.42
N GLY A 86 -19.92 -10.63 -13.99
CA GLY A 86 -20.65 -10.97 -15.22
C GLY A 86 -20.04 -10.35 -16.47
N ILE A 87 -18.71 -10.22 -16.51
CA ILE A 87 -17.95 -9.66 -17.64
C ILE A 87 -16.97 -10.70 -18.21
N ASP A 88 -16.35 -10.38 -19.35
CA ASP A 88 -15.32 -11.22 -19.96
C ASP A 88 -13.98 -11.15 -19.20
N GLU A 89 -13.18 -12.22 -19.22
CA GLU A 89 -11.86 -12.27 -18.56
C GLU A 89 -10.83 -11.29 -19.19
N ALA A 90 -11.02 -10.95 -20.48
CA ALA A 90 -10.14 -10.08 -21.24
C ALA A 90 -10.51 -8.59 -21.18
N HIS A 91 -11.54 -8.22 -20.40
CA HIS A 91 -11.94 -6.82 -20.19
C HIS A 91 -10.92 -6.02 -19.36
#